data_AF-A0A925BH13-F1
#
_entry.id   AF-A0A925BH13-F1
#
_cell.length_a   1.000
_cell.length_b   1.000
_cell.length_c   1.000
_cell.angle_alpha   90.00
_cell.angle_beta   90.00
_cell.angle_gamma   90.00
#
_symmetry.space_group_name_H-M   'P 1'
#
loop_
_entity.id
_entity.type
_entity.pdbx_description
1 polymer ?
#
loop_
_entity_poly.entity_id
_entity_poly.type
_entity_poly.pdbx_seq_one_letter_code
_entity_poly.pdbx_strand_id
1 'polypeptide(L)'
;MFAVFILGAFAPAIAQNTPTLVDTDLRTFPRDLVCEEIETITDGPTWNGITIGHSTISDLREQLAALDNRYQEYDGYFSREGMLQFRLITPNLATESLPSAIDVCIVENTVAALKISMSVSTFYFDDLVALYGRPTTITWSSNPPTTRVAFWLPDGIAAEFATLDEPTTDGSVVRLVYLAYQEPENYRERWPFTRTRKSTELDNLDQLFGPPSIQIDLDSVIATITAQPSRTPTATYAPEIRQYSTSAP
;
A
#
# COMPACT_ATOMS: atom_id res chain seq x y z
N MET A 1 55.67 -6.44 22.56
CA MET A 1 54.81 -5.28 22.85
C MET A 1 53.59 -5.40 21.96
N PHE A 2 52.48 -5.91 22.48
CA PHE A 2 51.25 -6.18 21.71
C PHE A 2 50.28 -5.01 21.93
N ALA A 3 49.85 -4.38 20.85
CA ALA A 3 48.78 -3.38 20.86
C ALA A 3 47.45 -4.09 20.63
N VAL A 4 46.54 -3.98 21.59
CA VAL A 4 45.15 -4.45 21.51
C VAL A 4 44.32 -3.29 20.96
N PHE A 5 43.71 -3.48 19.80
CA PHE A 5 42.69 -2.57 19.28
C PHE A 5 41.33 -2.97 19.85
N ILE A 6 40.71 -2.05 20.59
CA ILE A 6 39.35 -2.20 21.10
C ILE A 6 38.39 -1.88 19.94
N LEU A 7 37.65 -2.88 19.48
CA LEU A 7 36.50 -2.72 18.60
C LEU A 7 35.41 -1.94 19.36
N GLY A 8 35.13 -0.72 18.92
CA GLY A 8 33.97 0.04 19.37
C GLY A 8 32.69 -0.65 18.91
N ALA A 9 31.85 -1.05 19.86
CA ALA A 9 30.53 -1.56 19.58
C ALA A 9 29.65 -0.42 19.03
N PHE A 10 29.27 -0.51 17.76
CA PHE A 10 28.15 0.27 17.24
C PHE A 10 26.87 -0.30 17.82
N ALA A 11 26.24 0.41 18.75
CA ALA A 11 24.86 0.13 19.13
C ALA A 11 23.96 0.51 17.95
N PRO A 12 23.06 -0.38 17.47
CA PRO A 12 22.06 0.01 16.48
C PRO A 12 21.19 1.10 17.10
N ALA A 13 21.03 2.22 16.38
CA ALA A 13 20.09 3.26 16.77
C ALA A 13 18.69 2.64 16.81
N ILE A 14 18.11 2.56 18.01
CA ILE A 14 16.69 2.25 18.17
C ILE A 14 15.96 3.42 17.53
N ALA A 15 15.35 3.20 16.37
CA ALA A 15 14.52 4.20 15.71
C ALA A 15 13.50 4.72 16.72
N GLN A 16 13.52 6.03 16.99
CA GLN A 16 12.54 6.65 17.86
C GLN A 16 11.15 6.45 17.24
N ASN A 17 10.25 5.83 17.99
CA ASN A 17 8.87 5.58 17.58
C ASN A 17 8.09 6.90 17.48
N THR A 18 8.20 7.60 16.36
CA THR A 18 7.32 8.73 16.06
C THR A 18 5.88 8.19 15.88
N PRO A 19 4.85 8.82 16.49
CA PRO A 19 3.46 8.45 16.29
C PRO A 19 3.06 8.46 14.80
N THR A 20 2.30 7.45 14.35
CA THR A 20 1.65 7.46 13.04
C THR A 20 0.71 8.64 13.04
N LEU A 21 0.80 9.47 12.01
CA LEU A 21 -0.16 10.53 11.83
C LEU A 21 -1.48 9.90 11.37
N VAL A 22 -2.42 9.76 12.29
CA VAL A 22 -3.82 9.54 11.92
C VAL A 22 -4.33 10.86 11.39
N ASP A 23 -4.71 10.90 10.11
CA ASP A 23 -5.27 12.11 9.55
C ASP A 23 -6.63 12.36 10.20
N THR A 24 -6.70 13.40 11.02
CA THR A 24 -7.95 13.85 11.64
C THR A 24 -8.85 14.56 10.63
N ASP A 25 -8.33 14.86 9.45
CA ASP A 25 -9.11 15.35 8.33
C ASP A 25 -9.87 14.19 7.68
N LEU A 26 -11.19 14.32 7.57
CA LEU A 26 -12.10 13.33 6.97
C LEU A 26 -11.98 13.30 5.43
N ARG A 27 -10.80 13.60 4.90
CA ARG A 27 -10.54 13.46 3.47
C ARG A 27 -10.46 11.97 3.13
N THR A 28 -11.10 11.60 2.02
CA THR A 28 -11.06 10.22 1.54
C THR A 28 -10.01 10.08 0.45
N PHE A 29 -9.22 9.04 0.55
CA PHE A 29 -8.38 8.56 -0.53
C PHE A 29 -9.26 8.16 -1.72
N PRO A 30 -8.92 8.61 -2.95
CA PRO A 30 -9.68 8.22 -4.11
C PRO A 30 -9.64 6.70 -4.31
N ARG A 31 -10.77 6.12 -4.73
CA ARG A 31 -10.88 4.69 -5.05
C ARG A 31 -9.93 4.25 -6.16
N ASP A 32 -9.65 5.18 -7.05
CA ASP A 32 -8.98 4.93 -8.32
C ASP A 32 -7.69 5.74 -8.40
N LEU A 33 -6.74 5.21 -9.17
CA LEU A 33 -5.52 5.93 -9.49
C LEU A 33 -5.85 7.05 -10.47
N VAL A 34 -5.33 8.24 -10.22
CA VAL A 34 -5.51 9.42 -11.09
C VAL A 34 -4.19 9.64 -11.82
N CYS A 35 -4.01 8.97 -12.97
CA CYS A 35 -2.69 8.83 -13.61
C CYS A 35 -2.16 10.14 -14.22
N GLU A 36 -3.06 11.04 -14.63
CA GLU A 36 -2.72 12.36 -15.22
C GLU A 36 -1.93 13.28 -14.29
N GLU A 37 -1.97 13.05 -12.97
CA GLU A 37 -1.32 13.88 -11.96
C GLU A 37 0.02 13.32 -11.48
N ILE A 38 0.48 12.22 -12.08
CA ILE A 38 1.80 11.69 -11.78
C ILE A 38 2.82 12.56 -12.53
N GLU A 39 3.34 13.57 -11.84
CA GLU A 39 4.26 14.57 -12.42
C GLU A 39 5.68 14.02 -12.61
N THR A 40 6.10 13.05 -11.79
CA THR A 40 7.45 12.50 -11.83
C THR A 40 7.42 11.02 -11.56
N ILE A 41 8.16 10.27 -12.38
CA ILE A 41 8.43 8.85 -12.17
C ILE A 41 9.73 8.74 -11.37
N THR A 42 9.63 8.18 -10.16
CA THR A 42 10.79 7.82 -9.34
C THR A 42 10.82 6.30 -9.13
N ASP A 43 11.96 5.80 -8.67
CA ASP A 43 12.11 4.40 -8.30
C ASP A 43 11.09 4.04 -7.21
N GLY A 44 10.44 2.89 -7.35
CA GLY A 44 9.52 2.39 -6.36
C GLY A 44 9.69 0.89 -6.10
N PRO A 45 8.74 0.29 -5.36
CA PRO A 45 8.79 -1.12 -4.99
C PRO A 45 8.58 -2.04 -6.21
N THR A 46 8.94 -3.32 -6.02
CA THR A 46 8.77 -4.37 -7.02
C THR A 46 7.64 -5.32 -6.62
N TRP A 47 6.67 -5.52 -7.49
CA TRP A 47 5.62 -6.53 -7.33
C TRP A 47 5.67 -7.54 -8.49
N ASN A 48 5.87 -8.83 -8.16
CA ASN A 48 5.89 -9.92 -9.16
C ASN A 48 6.78 -9.61 -10.38
N GLY A 49 8.00 -9.14 -10.13
CA GLY A 49 8.96 -8.73 -11.18
C GLY A 49 8.71 -7.34 -11.80
N ILE A 50 7.58 -6.68 -11.50
CA ILE A 50 7.25 -5.33 -11.99
C ILE A 50 7.75 -4.29 -11.00
N THR A 51 8.74 -3.51 -11.42
CA THR A 51 9.35 -2.45 -10.61
C THR A 51 8.76 -1.11 -11.02
N ILE A 52 8.14 -0.41 -10.07
CA ILE A 52 7.59 0.93 -10.32
C ILE A 52 8.71 1.88 -10.75
N GLY A 53 8.46 2.60 -11.83
CA GLY A 53 9.38 3.55 -12.46
C GLY A 53 10.43 2.95 -13.38
N HIS A 54 10.47 1.63 -13.55
CA HIS A 54 11.42 0.94 -14.42
C HIS A 54 10.74 0.02 -15.44
N SER A 55 9.77 -0.76 -14.99
CA SER A 55 9.08 -1.72 -15.85
C SER A 55 8.17 -1.01 -16.82
N THR A 56 8.06 -1.57 -18.02
CA THR A 56 7.18 -1.10 -19.09
C THR A 56 5.84 -1.81 -19.08
N ILE A 57 4.89 -1.33 -19.88
CA ILE A 57 3.63 -2.06 -20.12
C ILE A 57 3.87 -3.44 -20.77
N SER A 58 4.94 -3.60 -21.55
CA SER A 58 5.30 -4.89 -22.15
C SER A 58 5.73 -5.88 -21.07
N ASP A 59 6.56 -5.43 -20.12
CA ASP A 59 6.99 -6.25 -18.99
C ASP A 59 5.79 -6.67 -18.13
N LEU A 60 4.85 -5.75 -17.88
CA LEU A 60 3.62 -6.05 -17.15
C LEU A 60 2.81 -7.15 -17.86
N ARG A 61 2.58 -7.03 -19.17
CA ARG A 61 1.84 -8.05 -19.93
C ARG A 61 2.53 -9.41 -19.88
N GLU A 62 3.85 -9.45 -20.01
CA GLU A 62 4.63 -10.70 -19.91
C GLU A 62 4.50 -11.33 -18.51
N GLN A 63 4.68 -10.54 -17.45
CA GLN A 63 4.55 -11.05 -16.08
C GLN A 63 3.14 -11.53 -15.76
N LEU A 64 2.09 -10.84 -16.24
CA LEU A 64 0.71 -11.29 -16.05
C LEU A 64 0.40 -12.56 -16.82
N ALA A 65 0.89 -12.68 -18.07
CA ALA A 65 0.74 -13.91 -18.84
C ALA A 65 1.49 -15.10 -18.20
N ALA A 66 2.63 -14.85 -17.58
CA ALA A 66 3.38 -15.85 -16.83
C ALA A 66 2.71 -16.21 -15.49
N LEU A 67 2.06 -15.25 -14.84
CA LEU A 67 1.31 -15.46 -13.60
C LEU A 67 0.05 -16.31 -13.84
N ASP A 68 -0.79 -15.91 -14.79
CA ASP A 68 -1.98 -16.66 -15.21
C ASP A 68 -2.45 -16.17 -16.59
N ASN A 69 -2.67 -17.09 -17.54
CA ASN A 69 -3.09 -16.73 -18.90
C ASN A 69 -4.54 -16.22 -18.99
N ARG A 70 -5.31 -16.26 -17.91
CA ARG A 70 -6.68 -15.72 -17.83
C ARG A 70 -6.71 -14.21 -17.59
N TYR A 71 -5.57 -13.56 -17.31
CA TYR A 71 -5.54 -12.10 -17.27
C TYR A 71 -5.81 -11.52 -18.67
N GLN A 72 -6.81 -10.66 -18.76
CA GLN A 72 -7.10 -9.90 -19.97
C GLN A 72 -7.03 -8.40 -19.71
N GLU A 73 -6.48 -7.68 -20.67
CA GLU A 73 -6.49 -6.23 -20.71
C GLU A 73 -7.89 -5.74 -21.10
N TYR A 74 -8.42 -4.82 -20.31
CA TYR A 74 -9.70 -4.18 -20.54
C TYR A 74 -9.49 -2.73 -20.93
N ASP A 75 -9.69 -2.45 -22.22
CA ASP A 75 -9.87 -1.10 -22.74
C ASP A 75 -11.38 -0.86 -22.89
N GLY A 76 -12.03 -0.32 -21.86
CA GLY A 76 -13.49 -0.23 -21.82
C GLY A 76 -14.00 0.69 -20.73
N TYR A 77 -15.32 0.80 -20.56
CA TYR A 77 -16.05 1.76 -19.71
C TYR A 77 -15.54 1.96 -18.25
N PHE A 78 -14.68 1.07 -17.74
CA PHE A 78 -14.05 1.14 -16.43
C PHE A 78 -12.61 1.68 -16.43
N SER A 79 -11.95 1.81 -17.59
CA SER A 79 -10.71 2.58 -17.71
C SER A 79 -11.06 4.06 -17.57
N ARG A 80 -10.79 4.61 -16.40
CA ARG A 80 -10.81 6.06 -16.20
C ARG A 80 -9.59 6.64 -16.90
N GLU A 81 -9.70 7.87 -17.39
CA GLU A 81 -8.70 8.52 -18.26
C GLU A 81 -7.26 8.28 -17.77
N GLY A 82 -6.44 7.67 -18.63
CA GLY A 82 -5.01 7.41 -18.36
C GLY A 82 -4.68 6.13 -17.59
N MET A 83 -5.66 5.33 -17.17
CA MET A 83 -5.45 4.06 -16.45
C MET A 83 -5.74 2.85 -17.36
N LEU A 84 -4.84 1.86 -17.39
CA LEU A 84 -5.12 0.55 -17.99
C LEU A 84 -5.54 -0.43 -16.90
N GLN A 85 -6.42 -1.38 -17.23
CA GLN A 85 -6.91 -2.37 -16.29
C GLN A 85 -6.71 -3.78 -16.86
N PHE A 86 -6.18 -4.68 -16.04
CA PHE A 86 -6.12 -6.11 -16.30
C PHE A 86 -7.04 -6.83 -15.32
N ARG A 87 -7.84 -7.79 -15.80
CA ARG A 87 -8.71 -8.59 -14.92
C ARG A 87 -8.50 -10.07 -15.16
N LEU A 88 -8.59 -10.82 -14.08
CA LEU A 88 -8.64 -12.28 -14.14
C LEU A 88 -10.02 -12.70 -14.62
N ILE A 89 -10.11 -13.42 -15.74
CA ILE A 89 -11.40 -13.91 -16.25
C ILE A 89 -11.83 -15.16 -15.50
N THR A 90 -13.13 -15.22 -15.17
CA THR A 90 -13.74 -16.32 -14.40
C THR A 90 -12.98 -16.65 -13.12
N PRO A 91 -12.72 -15.64 -12.25
CA PRO A 91 -12.02 -15.89 -11.00
C PRO A 91 -12.94 -16.70 -10.07
N ASN A 92 -12.41 -17.76 -9.44
CA ASN A 92 -13.08 -18.31 -8.27
C ASN A 92 -12.79 -17.41 -7.07
N LEU A 93 -13.63 -16.38 -6.92
CA LEU A 93 -13.51 -15.32 -5.91
C LEU A 93 -13.50 -15.85 -4.46
N ALA A 94 -13.84 -17.11 -4.23
CA ALA A 94 -13.87 -17.70 -2.89
C ALA A 94 -12.58 -18.43 -2.50
N THR A 95 -11.73 -18.82 -3.47
CA THR A 95 -10.57 -19.69 -3.17
C THR A 95 -9.30 -19.32 -3.92
N GLU A 96 -9.35 -18.47 -4.94
CA GLU A 96 -8.15 -18.06 -5.67
C GLU A 96 -7.42 -16.92 -4.92
N SER A 97 -6.12 -17.13 -4.69
CA SER A 97 -5.20 -16.12 -4.12
C SER A 97 -4.65 -15.14 -5.17
N LEU A 98 -5.08 -15.27 -6.42
CA LEU A 98 -4.66 -14.39 -7.51
C LEU A 98 -5.39 -13.04 -7.43
N PRO A 99 -4.72 -11.93 -7.78
CA PRO A 99 -5.39 -10.65 -7.96
C PRO A 99 -6.54 -10.73 -8.95
N SER A 100 -7.72 -10.23 -8.59
CA SER A 100 -8.85 -10.21 -9.53
C SER A 100 -8.80 -9.06 -10.51
N ALA A 101 -8.17 -7.95 -10.12
CA ALA A 101 -7.95 -6.81 -11.00
C ALA A 101 -6.63 -6.12 -10.66
N ILE A 102 -5.97 -5.61 -11.70
CA ILE A 102 -4.73 -4.85 -11.64
C ILE A 102 -4.95 -3.59 -12.46
N ASP A 103 -5.00 -2.46 -11.77
CA ASP A 103 -5.11 -1.16 -12.37
C ASP A 103 -3.71 -0.54 -12.44
N VAL A 104 -3.33 0.02 -13.58
CA VAL A 104 -1.98 0.55 -13.80
C VAL A 104 -2.03 1.96 -14.39
N CYS A 105 -1.18 2.83 -13.85
CA CYS A 105 -0.83 4.10 -14.49
C CYS A 105 0.42 3.94 -15.32
N ILE A 106 0.34 4.33 -16.58
CA ILE A 106 1.47 4.33 -17.52
C ILE A 106 1.82 5.77 -17.88
N VAL A 107 3.07 6.15 -17.64
CA VAL A 107 3.62 7.46 -18.04
C VAL A 107 4.82 7.19 -18.93
N GLU A 108 4.80 7.72 -20.16
CA GLU A 108 5.88 7.53 -21.15
C GLU A 108 6.29 6.06 -21.33
N ASN A 109 5.29 5.15 -21.42
CA ASN A 109 5.47 3.69 -21.54
C ASN A 109 5.99 2.97 -20.28
N THR A 110 6.20 3.68 -19.18
CA THR A 110 6.70 3.15 -17.91
C THR A 110 5.57 3.01 -16.90
N VAL A 111 5.57 1.91 -16.13
CA VAL A 111 4.65 1.65 -15.02
C VAL A 111 4.96 2.62 -13.88
N ALA A 112 4.08 3.59 -13.66
CA ALA A 112 4.27 4.64 -12.65
C ALA A 112 3.53 4.34 -11.33
N ALA A 113 2.47 3.53 -11.39
CA ALA A 113 1.77 3.04 -10.22
C ALA A 113 0.96 1.78 -10.55
N LEU A 114 0.79 0.89 -9.58
CA LEU A 114 -0.06 -0.30 -9.67
C LEU A 114 -1.04 -0.34 -8.49
N LYS A 115 -2.30 -0.67 -8.76
CA LYS A 115 -3.28 -1.00 -7.72
C LYS A 115 -3.76 -2.43 -7.96
N ILE A 116 -3.48 -3.29 -6.99
CA ILE A 116 -3.79 -4.71 -6.99
C ILE A 116 -5.04 -4.92 -6.13
N SER A 117 -6.11 -5.39 -6.76
CA SER A 117 -7.35 -5.73 -6.08
C SER A 117 -7.42 -7.25 -5.86
N MET A 118 -7.67 -7.66 -4.62
CA MET A 118 -7.78 -9.07 -4.25
C MET A 118 -9.23 -9.45 -4.00
N SER A 119 -9.60 -10.68 -4.38
CA SER A 119 -10.95 -11.21 -4.11
C SER A 119 -11.04 -11.95 -2.80
N VAL A 120 -9.96 -12.64 -2.43
CA VAL A 120 -9.73 -13.16 -1.09
C VAL A 120 -8.50 -12.46 -0.55
N SER A 121 -8.62 -11.83 0.61
CA SER A 121 -7.50 -11.17 1.26
C SER A 121 -6.47 -12.22 1.70
N THR A 122 -5.27 -12.18 1.12
CA THR A 122 -4.15 -13.00 1.60
C THR A 122 -3.27 -12.27 2.61
N PHE A 123 -3.53 -10.99 2.83
CA PHE A 123 -2.81 -10.14 3.75
C PHE A 123 -3.74 -9.56 4.80
N TYR A 124 -3.26 -9.48 6.02
CA TYR A 124 -3.87 -8.66 7.06
C TYR A 124 -3.00 -7.43 7.29
N PHE A 125 -3.59 -6.38 7.84
CA PHE A 125 -2.90 -5.13 8.11
C PHE A 125 -1.67 -5.33 9.01
N ASP A 126 -1.73 -6.27 9.96
CA ASP A 126 -0.59 -6.65 10.81
C ASP A 126 0.55 -7.32 10.04
N ASP A 127 0.26 -8.10 8.99
CA ASP A 127 1.30 -8.65 8.11
C ASP A 127 2.09 -7.51 7.42
N LEU A 128 1.39 -6.47 6.97
CA LEU A 128 2.03 -5.30 6.34
C LEU A 128 2.82 -4.48 7.34
N VAL A 129 2.33 -4.33 8.58
CA VAL A 129 3.09 -3.68 9.66
C VAL A 129 4.34 -4.48 10.01
N ALA A 130 4.29 -5.82 9.98
CA ALA A 130 5.46 -6.65 10.20
C ALA A 130 6.50 -6.52 9.06
N LEU A 131 6.04 -6.34 7.81
CA LEU A 131 6.91 -6.23 6.63
C LEU A 131 7.53 -4.84 6.47
N TYR A 132 6.72 -3.78 6.61
CA TYR A 132 7.11 -2.40 6.31
C TYR A 132 7.26 -1.53 7.55
N GLY A 133 7.04 -2.11 8.74
CA GLY A 133 7.03 -1.37 9.99
C GLY A 133 5.78 -0.49 10.12
N ARG A 134 5.93 0.62 10.82
CA ARG A 134 4.83 1.53 11.11
C ARG A 134 4.45 2.39 9.90
N PRO A 135 3.16 2.50 9.52
CA PRO A 135 2.76 3.39 8.43
C PRO A 135 3.03 4.86 8.78
N THR A 136 3.41 5.63 7.77
CA THR A 136 3.63 7.08 7.85
C THR A 136 2.33 7.82 8.19
N THR A 137 1.24 7.44 7.55
CA THR A 137 -0.09 8.05 7.75
C THR A 137 -1.21 7.04 7.49
N ILE A 138 -2.36 7.26 8.13
CA ILE A 138 -3.60 6.53 7.83
C ILE A 138 -4.72 7.53 7.58
N THR A 139 -5.54 7.26 6.57
CA THR A 139 -6.70 8.06 6.21
C THR A 139 -7.89 7.16 5.84
N TRP A 140 -8.99 7.76 5.41
CA TRP A 140 -10.19 7.07 4.96
C TRP A 140 -10.09 6.64 3.50
N SER A 141 -10.67 5.49 3.16
CA SER A 141 -10.97 5.18 1.74
C SER A 141 -12.26 5.89 1.32
N SER A 142 -12.52 5.95 0.01
CA SER A 142 -13.78 6.45 -0.56
C SER A 142 -15.00 5.59 -0.23
N ASN A 143 -14.83 4.43 0.43
CA ASN A 143 -15.92 3.59 0.93
C ASN A 143 -15.98 3.59 2.47
N PRO A 144 -16.14 4.76 3.12
CA PRO A 144 -16.30 4.84 4.56
C PRO A 144 -17.70 4.35 5.00
N PRO A 145 -17.89 3.97 6.28
CA PRO A 145 -16.91 3.97 7.37
C PRO A 145 -16.12 2.65 7.49
N THR A 146 -16.27 1.72 6.55
CA THR A 146 -15.81 0.33 6.73
C THR A 146 -14.39 0.07 6.26
N THR A 147 -13.72 1.06 5.66
CA THR A 147 -12.38 0.88 5.07
C THR A 147 -11.45 2.06 5.33
N ARG A 148 -10.17 1.75 5.55
CA ARG A 148 -9.07 2.69 5.79
C ARG A 148 -7.98 2.48 4.75
N VAL A 149 -7.13 3.49 4.56
CA VAL A 149 -5.91 3.37 3.76
C VAL A 149 -4.71 3.77 4.61
N ALA A 150 -3.75 2.86 4.75
CA ALA A 150 -2.46 3.13 5.37
C ALA A 150 -1.37 3.31 4.31
N PHE A 151 -0.40 4.18 4.58
CA PHE A 151 0.69 4.48 3.66
C PHE A 151 2.04 4.29 4.34
N TRP A 152 2.94 3.61 3.66
CA TRP A 152 4.37 3.53 3.92
C TRP A 152 5.08 4.26 2.78
N LEU A 153 5.15 5.58 2.89
CA LEU A 153 5.62 6.45 1.81
C LEU A 153 7.07 6.17 1.37
N PRO A 154 8.02 5.95 2.30
CA PRO A 154 9.38 5.58 1.93
C PRO A 154 9.47 4.26 1.15
N ASP A 155 8.54 3.35 1.38
CA ASP A 155 8.48 2.04 0.71
C ASP A 155 7.64 2.09 -0.57
N GLY A 156 6.96 3.21 -0.84
CA GLY A 156 6.04 3.34 -1.98
C GLY A 156 4.82 2.42 -1.89
N ILE A 157 4.37 2.09 -0.69
CA ILE A 157 3.23 1.17 -0.46
C ILE A 157 2.04 1.92 0.15
N ALA A 158 0.85 1.65 -0.36
CA ALA A 158 -0.39 1.92 0.35
C ALA A 158 -1.27 0.67 0.40
N ALA A 159 -2.04 0.52 1.46
CA ALA A 159 -2.94 -0.62 1.63
C ALA A 159 -4.30 -0.15 2.10
N GLU A 160 -5.34 -0.53 1.37
CA GLU A 160 -6.70 -0.37 1.81
C GLU A 160 -7.15 -1.64 2.54
N PHE A 161 -7.67 -1.46 3.75
CA PHE A 161 -8.09 -2.56 4.59
C PHE A 161 -9.46 -2.29 5.21
N ALA A 162 -10.23 -3.35 5.38
CA ALA A 162 -11.52 -3.28 6.06
C ALA A 162 -11.33 -3.13 7.57
N THR A 163 -12.32 -2.55 8.25
CA THR A 163 -12.33 -2.35 9.71
C THR A 163 -13.69 -2.73 10.29
N LEU A 164 -14.19 -3.94 9.98
CA LEU A 164 -15.52 -4.36 10.41
C LEU A 164 -15.58 -4.50 11.95
N ASP A 165 -16.70 -4.06 12.53
CA ASP A 165 -16.96 -4.04 13.97
C ASP A 165 -17.09 -5.47 14.53
N GLU A 166 -16.14 -5.91 15.36
CA GLU A 166 -16.24 -6.90 16.48
C GLU A 166 -14.82 -7.17 17.04
N PRO A 167 -14.64 -7.57 18.32
CA PRO A 167 -13.39 -7.42 19.07
C PRO A 167 -12.24 -8.36 18.68
N THR A 168 -12.34 -9.05 17.54
CA THR A 168 -11.29 -9.95 17.06
C THR A 168 -11.08 -9.75 15.55
N THR A 169 -10.16 -8.85 15.22
CA THR A 169 -9.36 -8.89 13.98
C THR A 169 -10.12 -9.06 12.66
N ASP A 170 -10.51 -7.97 12.01
CA ASP A 170 -10.59 -7.98 10.55
C ASP A 170 -10.03 -6.66 9.99
N GLY A 171 -8.70 -6.62 9.91
CA GLY A 171 -7.89 -5.67 9.15
C GLY A 171 -7.50 -6.24 7.78
N SER A 172 -8.41 -6.97 7.14
CA SER A 172 -8.14 -7.66 5.87
C SER A 172 -7.84 -6.64 4.77
N VAL A 173 -6.72 -6.82 4.08
CA VAL A 173 -6.26 -5.95 3.00
C VAL A 173 -7.04 -6.28 1.74
N VAL A 174 -7.92 -5.36 1.34
CA VAL A 174 -8.74 -5.51 0.14
C VAL A 174 -8.02 -5.02 -1.12
N ARG A 175 -7.09 -4.07 -0.98
CA ARG A 175 -6.28 -3.54 -2.08
C ARG A 175 -4.88 -3.16 -1.61
N LEU A 176 -3.89 -3.46 -2.45
CA LEU A 176 -2.53 -2.95 -2.33
C LEU A 176 -2.26 -1.98 -3.46
N VAL A 177 -1.55 -0.90 -3.15
CA VAL A 177 -1.12 0.11 -4.10
C VAL A 177 0.39 0.24 -4.02
N TYR A 178 1.04 0.11 -5.17
CA TYR A 178 2.47 0.32 -5.36
C TYR A 178 2.64 1.64 -6.10
N LEU A 179 3.38 2.54 -5.48
CA LEU A 179 3.58 3.92 -5.88
C LEU A 179 5.08 4.15 -6.07
N ALA A 180 5.44 5.12 -6.91
CA ALA A 180 6.80 5.62 -6.94
C ALA A 180 7.19 6.18 -5.54
N TYR A 181 8.48 6.15 -5.19
CA TYR A 181 8.97 6.67 -3.90
C TYR A 181 8.45 8.08 -3.63
N GLN A 182 8.02 8.32 -2.39
CA GLN A 182 7.59 9.64 -1.93
C GLN A 182 8.30 10.02 -0.63
N GLU A 183 8.95 11.18 -0.65
CA GLU A 183 9.47 11.79 0.59
C GLU A 183 8.35 11.89 1.65
N PRO A 184 8.59 11.59 2.93
CA PRO A 184 7.61 11.79 3.98
C PRO A 184 7.22 13.26 4.19
N GLU A 185 8.14 14.20 3.98
CA GLU A 185 7.88 15.62 4.14
C GLU A 185 6.96 16.14 3.01
N ASN A 186 5.91 16.91 3.35
CA ASN A 186 4.98 17.50 2.37
C ASN A 186 4.24 16.49 1.48
N TYR A 187 4.09 15.23 1.92
CA TYR A 187 3.36 14.20 1.15
C TYR A 187 1.91 14.60 0.81
N ARG A 188 1.28 15.40 1.68
CA ARG A 188 -0.11 15.89 1.53
C ARG A 188 -0.31 16.80 0.31
N GLU A 189 0.76 17.41 -0.18
CA GLU A 189 0.74 18.33 -1.32
C GLU A 189 1.09 17.62 -2.63
N ARG A 190 1.26 16.29 -2.61
CA ARG A 190 1.62 15.48 -3.78
C ARG A 190 0.60 14.40 -4.06
N TRP A 191 0.57 13.93 -5.29
CA TRP A 191 -0.20 12.74 -5.66
C TRP A 191 0.26 11.54 -4.83
N PRO A 192 -0.61 10.62 -4.40
CA PRO A 192 -2.06 10.61 -4.62
C PRO A 192 -2.87 11.42 -3.58
N PHE A 193 -2.23 12.06 -2.60
CA PHE A 193 -2.88 12.76 -1.51
C PHE A 193 -3.55 14.08 -1.90
N THR A 194 -3.06 14.77 -2.92
CA THR A 194 -3.68 16.01 -3.47
C THR A 194 -5.12 15.81 -3.90
N ARG A 195 -5.52 14.57 -4.22
CA ARG A 195 -6.89 14.21 -4.61
C ARG A 195 -7.72 13.67 -3.47
N THR A 196 -7.18 13.65 -2.25
CA THR A 196 -7.98 13.39 -1.06
C THR A 196 -8.96 14.56 -0.89
N ARG A 197 -10.25 14.29 -1.06
CA ARG A 197 -11.30 15.31 -0.96
C ARG A 197 -12.04 15.13 0.35
N LYS A 198 -12.48 16.23 0.96
CA LYS A 198 -13.44 16.14 2.05
C LYS A 198 -14.69 15.50 1.47
N SER A 199 -15.03 14.31 1.96
CA SER A 199 -16.25 13.67 1.53
C SER A 199 -17.42 14.38 2.21
N THR A 200 -18.30 14.99 1.43
CA THR A 200 -19.56 15.55 1.95
C THR A 200 -20.48 14.47 2.53
N GLU A 201 -20.28 13.20 2.15
CA GLU A 201 -20.98 12.07 2.77
C GLU A 201 -20.41 11.75 4.16
N LEU A 202 -19.11 11.99 4.41
CA LEU A 202 -18.50 11.78 5.73
C LEU A 202 -18.99 12.79 6.77
N ASP A 203 -19.22 14.05 6.40
CA ASP A 203 -19.81 15.04 7.32
C ASP A 203 -21.19 14.59 7.84
N ASN A 204 -21.95 13.84 7.03
CA ASN A 204 -23.23 13.24 7.44
C ASN A 204 -23.04 11.90 8.17
N LEU A 205 -22.04 11.09 7.80
CA LEU A 205 -21.73 9.83 8.49
C LEU A 205 -21.18 10.08 9.91
N ASP A 206 -20.39 11.13 10.14
CA ASP A 206 -19.93 11.54 11.47
C ASP A 206 -21.10 11.97 12.38
N GLN A 207 -22.17 12.56 11.82
CA GLN A 207 -23.40 12.84 12.57
C GLN A 207 -24.24 11.58 12.84
N LEU A 208 -24.21 10.60 11.94
CA LEU A 208 -25.00 9.37 12.03
C LEU A 208 -24.32 8.26 12.86
N PHE A 209 -23.00 8.21 12.84
CA PHE A 209 -22.19 7.13 13.44
C PHE A 209 -21.17 7.65 14.47
N GLY A 210 -21.00 8.97 14.62
CA GLY A 210 -19.90 9.57 15.37
C GLY A 210 -18.57 9.47 14.60
N PRO A 211 -17.47 10.10 15.07
CA PRO A 211 -16.16 9.58 14.71
C PRO A 211 -16.18 8.09 15.04
N PRO A 212 -15.70 7.21 14.15
CA PRO A 212 -15.78 5.77 14.37
C PRO A 212 -15.29 5.44 15.79
N SER A 213 -16.12 4.72 16.54
CA SER A 213 -15.80 4.22 17.87
C SER A 213 -14.51 3.40 17.89
N ILE A 214 -14.11 2.88 16.73
CA ILE A 214 -12.84 2.21 16.49
C ILE A 214 -11.82 3.23 15.97
N GLN A 215 -11.20 3.94 16.92
CA GLN A 215 -9.80 4.30 16.72
C GLN A 215 -9.04 2.98 16.76
N ILE A 216 -8.48 2.55 15.63
CA ILE A 216 -7.48 1.47 15.66
C ILE A 216 -6.38 2.00 16.56
N ASP A 217 -6.23 1.40 17.74
CA ASP A 217 -5.10 1.66 18.61
C ASP A 217 -3.88 1.05 17.94
N LEU A 218 -3.31 1.82 17.01
CA LEU A 218 -2.16 1.44 16.21
C LEU A 218 -0.98 1.11 17.10
N ASP A 219 -0.84 1.81 18.23
CA ASP A 219 0.21 1.53 19.20
C ASP A 219 -0.01 0.16 19.86
N SER A 220 -1.25 -0.23 20.16
CA SER A 220 -1.61 -1.57 20.64
C SER A 220 -1.42 -2.65 19.56
N VAL A 221 -1.76 -2.38 18.30
CA VAL A 221 -1.52 -3.31 17.17
C VAL A 221 -0.01 -3.53 16.99
N ILE A 222 0.78 -2.45 16.94
CA ILE A 222 2.23 -2.51 16.82
C ILE A 222 2.86 -3.19 18.04
N ALA A 223 2.38 -2.89 19.26
CA ALA A 223 2.84 -3.54 20.48
C ALA A 223 2.52 -5.04 20.49
N THR A 224 1.35 -5.44 20.00
CA THR A 224 0.95 -6.85 19.88
C THR A 224 1.84 -7.60 18.88
N ILE A 225 2.10 -7.01 17.72
CA ILE A 225 2.96 -7.61 16.68
C ILE A 225 4.40 -7.73 17.18
N THR A 226 4.94 -6.68 17.80
CA THR A 226 6.31 -6.68 18.33
C THR A 226 6.50 -7.59 19.55
N ALA A 227 5.43 -7.88 20.30
CA ALA A 227 5.45 -8.83 21.41
C ALA A 227 5.29 -10.31 20.98
N GLN A 228 4.87 -10.58 19.74
CA GLN A 228 4.76 -11.95 19.22
C GLN A 228 6.08 -12.37 18.52
N PRO A 229 6.80 -13.40 19.04
CA PRO A 229 8.03 -13.87 18.41
C PRO A 229 7.69 -14.55 17.08
N SER A 230 8.13 -13.93 15.99
CA SER A 230 8.05 -14.43 14.60
C SER A 230 6.66 -14.88 14.16
N ARG A 231 5.76 -13.94 13.84
CA ARG A 231 4.84 -14.23 12.74
C ARG A 231 5.67 -14.20 11.45
N THR A 232 5.91 -15.36 10.86
CA THR A 232 6.34 -15.42 9.47
C THR A 232 5.18 -14.89 8.64
N PRO A 233 5.35 -13.84 7.83
CA PRO A 233 4.29 -13.36 6.95
C PRO A 233 3.74 -14.52 6.12
N THR A 234 2.43 -14.67 6.03
CA THR A 234 1.79 -15.80 5.30
C THR A 234 1.92 -15.66 3.77
N ALA A 235 2.83 -14.82 3.28
CA ALA A 235 2.81 -14.33 1.91
C ALA A 235 3.29 -15.37 0.90
N THR A 236 2.40 -15.77 -0.01
CA THR A 236 2.75 -16.46 -1.27
C THR A 236 3.22 -15.46 -2.34
N TYR A 237 2.97 -14.16 -2.16
CA TYR A 237 3.31 -13.08 -3.10
C TYR A 237 3.76 -11.80 -2.36
N ALA A 238 4.83 -11.90 -1.56
CA ALA A 238 5.43 -10.70 -0.96
C ALA A 238 6.23 -9.92 -2.03
N PRO A 239 6.22 -8.57 -2.00
CA PRO A 239 7.09 -7.74 -2.81
C PRO A 239 8.56 -7.97 -2.43
N GLU A 240 9.46 -8.02 -3.41
CA GLU A 240 10.90 -7.93 -3.12
C GLU A 240 11.25 -6.48 -2.81
N ILE A 241 11.63 -6.19 -1.57
CA ILE A 241 12.09 -4.87 -1.16
C ILE A 241 13.55 -4.72 -1.59
N ARG A 242 13.84 -3.78 -2.51
CA ARG A 242 15.22 -3.34 -2.73
C ARG A 242 15.66 -2.50 -1.53
N GLN A 243 16.67 -2.96 -0.80
CA GLN A 243 17.34 -2.10 0.17
C GLN A 243 18.09 -1.00 -0.59
N TYR A 244 17.60 0.23 -0.50
CA TYR A 244 18.31 1.39 -1.03
C TYR A 244 19.55 1.62 -0.15
N SER A 245 20.70 1.14 -0.63
CA SER A 245 22.00 1.57 -0.10
C SER A 245 22.19 3.04 -0.49
N THR A 246 22.00 3.93 0.47
CA THR A 246 22.42 5.33 0.35
C THR A 246 23.94 5.41 0.40
N SER A 247 24.61 5.01 -0.68
CA SER A 247 25.99 5.40 -0.92
C SER A 247 25.98 6.71 -1.71
N ALA A 248 26.06 7.82 -0.99
CA ALA A 248 26.42 9.12 -1.57
C ALA A 248 27.95 9.14 -1.85
N PRO A 249 28.39 9.82 -2.93
CA PRO A 249 29.80 9.97 -3.29
C PRO A 249 30.60 10.89 -2.35
#